data_AF-A0A2V7CHA7-F1
#
_entry.id   AF-A0A2V7CHA7-F1
#
_cell.length_a   1.000
_cell.length_b   1.000
_cell.length_c   1.000
_cell.angle_alpha   90.00
_cell.angle_beta   90.00
_cell.angle_gamma   90.00
#
_symmetry.space_group_name_H-M   'P 1'
#
loop_
_entity.id
_entity.type
_entity.pdbx_description
1 polymer ?
#
loop_
_entity_poly.entity_id
_entity_poly.type
_entity_poly.pdbx_seq_one_letter_code
_entity_poly.pdbx_strand_id
1 'polypeptide(L)'
;MTAGGSWAIPWQCALVLVYLVTLVGLLLYGSNAYVMVIAHRRYRRAMREVPPLPDPLPYVTVQLPLFNERYVAARLVRAVAALDYPADRLEIQVLDDSTD
;
A
#
# COMPACT_ATOMS: atom_id res chain seq x y z
N MET A 1 -56.90 12.43 20.66
CA MET A 1 -56.68 13.48 19.65
C MET A 1 -55.16 13.70 19.55
N THR A 2 -54.32 12.77 19.09
CA THR A 2 -54.10 12.20 17.75
C THR A 2 -54.04 13.24 16.63
N ALA A 3 -52.83 13.77 16.37
CA ALA A 3 -52.29 14.07 15.02
C ALA A 3 -51.02 14.93 15.15
N GLY A 4 -49.88 14.33 15.48
CA GLY A 4 -48.62 15.10 15.54
C GLY A 4 -47.34 14.32 15.31
N GLY A 5 -47.40 13.02 14.98
CA GLY A 5 -46.22 12.15 14.99
C GLY A 5 -46.04 11.22 13.78
N SER A 6 -46.93 11.24 12.79
CA SER A 6 -46.84 10.34 11.62
C SER A 6 -45.87 10.83 10.55
N TRP A 7 -45.56 12.13 10.51
CA TRP A 7 -44.58 12.71 9.58
C TRP A 7 -43.12 12.58 10.08
N ALA A 8 -42.91 12.40 11.38
CA ALA A 8 -41.57 12.21 11.95
C ALA A 8 -41.00 10.83 11.61
N ILE A 9 -41.85 9.80 11.58
CA ILE A 9 -41.50 8.40 11.30
C ILE A 9 -40.82 8.23 9.92
N PRO A 10 -41.37 8.73 8.79
CA PRO A 10 -40.71 8.58 7.48
C PRO A 10 -39.38 9.33 7.40
N TRP A 11 -39.26 10.50 8.04
CA TRP A 11 -38.00 11.24 8.10
C TRP A 11 -36.93 10.53 8.94
N GLN A 12 -37.33 9.95 10.07
CA GLN A 12 -36.46 9.12 10.90
C GLN A 12 -35.99 7.88 10.11
N CYS A 13 -36.89 7.21 9.40
CA CYS A 13 -36.53 6.08 8.54
C CYS A 13 -35.56 6.49 7.42
N ALA A 14 -35.76 7.65 6.80
CA ALA A 14 -34.87 8.17 5.76
C ALA A 14 -33.46 8.47 6.31
N LEU A 15 -33.36 9.11 7.49
CA LEU A 15 -32.07 9.38 8.14
C LEU A 15 -31.35 8.09 8.54
N VAL A 16 -32.08 7.11 9.09
CA VAL A 16 -31.52 5.79 9.41
C VAL A 16 -31.04 5.08 8.15
N LEU A 17 -31.79 5.15 7.04
CA LEU A 17 -31.38 4.56 5.77
C LEU A 17 -30.08 5.18 5.26
N VAL A 18 -29.99 6.52 5.23
CA VAL A 18 -28.78 7.23 4.82
C VAL A 18 -27.60 6.85 5.72
N TYR A 19 -27.79 6.85 7.03
CA TYR A 19 -26.76 6.45 7.99
C TYR A 19 -26.25 5.02 7.73
N LEU A 20 -27.15 4.06 7.52
CA LEU A 20 -26.78 2.67 7.23
C LEU A 20 -26.03 2.55 5.90
N VAL A 21 -26.45 3.27 4.86
CA VAL A 21 -25.76 3.30 3.57
C VAL A 21 -24.35 3.87 3.72
N THR A 22 -24.18 4.97 4.46
CA THR A 22 -22.86 5.54 4.74
C THR A 22 -21.98 4.56 5.52
N LEU A 23 -22.54 3.88 6.53
CA LEU A 23 -21.80 2.89 7.31
C LEU A 23 -21.34 1.71 6.45
N VAL A 24 -22.21 1.20 5.57
CA VAL A 24 -21.85 0.15 4.61
C VAL A 24 -20.78 0.64 3.63
N GLY A 25 -20.90 1.88 3.14
CA GLY A 25 -19.89 2.50 2.28
C GLY A 25 -18.51 2.57 2.94
N LEU A 26 -18.45 3.02 4.20
CA LEU A 26 -17.22 3.06 4.99
C LEU A 26 -16.65 1.65 5.24
N LEU A 27 -17.50 0.68 5.53
CA LEU A 27 -17.10 -0.71 5.70
C LEU A 27 -16.45 -1.27 4.42
N LEU A 28 -17.08 -1.04 3.27
CA LEU A 28 -16.55 -1.46 1.97
C LEU A 28 -15.23 -0.76 1.65
N TYR A 29 -15.13 0.55 1.89
CA TYR A 29 -13.88 1.29 1.72
C TYR A 29 -12.75 0.72 2.60
N GLY A 30 -13.03 0.46 3.88
CA GLY A 30 -12.06 -0.14 4.81
C GLY A 30 -11.69 -1.59 4.44
N SER A 31 -12.61 -2.35 3.85
CA SER A 31 -12.37 -3.74 3.42
C SER A 31 -11.28 -3.88 2.36
N ASN A 32 -11.02 -2.83 1.58
CA ASN A 32 -9.94 -2.80 0.59
C ASN A 32 -8.57 -3.08 1.25
N ALA A 33 -8.32 -2.53 2.45
CA ALA A 33 -7.08 -2.79 3.19
C ALA A 33 -6.94 -4.28 3.55
N TYR A 34 -8.04 -4.94 3.92
CA TYR A 34 -8.05 -6.37 4.19
C TYR A 34 -7.79 -7.21 2.94
N VAL A 35 -8.38 -6.82 1.80
CA VAL A 35 -8.11 -7.46 0.50
C VAL A 35 -6.62 -7.37 0.16
N MET A 36 -6.01 -6.19 0.30
CA MET A 36 -4.57 -6.01 0.08
C MET A 36 -3.72 -6.88 1.00
N VAL A 37 -4.05 -6.95 2.30
CA VAL A 37 -3.32 -7.79 3.26
C VAL A 37 -3.47 -9.28 2.94
N ILE A 38 -4.67 -9.75 2.61
CA ILE A 38 -4.93 -11.15 2.26
C ILE A 38 -4.22 -11.51 0.95
N ALA A 39 -4.32 -10.67 -0.08
CA ALA A 39 -3.62 -10.84 -1.34
C ALA A 39 -2.10 -10.89 -1.10
N HIS A 40 -1.54 -9.92 -0.38
CA HIS A 40 -0.12 -9.89 -0.05
C HIS A 40 0.33 -11.15 0.69
N ARG A 41 -0.42 -11.62 1.70
CA ARG A 41 -0.10 -12.88 2.41
C ARG A 41 -0.18 -14.10 1.50
N ARG A 42 -1.16 -14.15 0.60
CA ARG A 42 -1.34 -15.24 -0.38
C ARG A 42 -0.19 -15.28 -1.38
N TYR A 43 0.18 -14.13 -1.96
CA TYR A 43 1.27 -14.04 -2.93
C TYR A 43 2.66 -14.19 -2.28
N ARG A 44 2.85 -13.73 -1.04
CA ARG A 44 4.10 -13.99 -0.30
C ARG A 44 4.30 -15.47 0.03
N ARG A 45 3.23 -16.21 0.34
CA ARG A 45 3.33 -17.68 0.53
C ARG A 45 3.58 -18.42 -0.78
N ALA A 46 3.22 -17.83 -1.91
CA ALA A 46 3.55 -18.34 -3.23
C ALA A 46 4.95 -17.87 -3.72
N MET A 47 5.76 -17.23 -2.87
CA MET A 47 7.14 -16.90 -3.22
C MET A 47 7.87 -18.20 -3.56
N ARG A 48 8.22 -18.26 -4.85
CA ARG A 48 8.89 -19.33 -5.55
C ARG A 48 10.23 -19.63 -4.89
N GLU A 49 10.66 -20.88 -5.04
CA GLU A 49 12.06 -21.27 -4.85
C GLU A 49 12.95 -20.21 -5.53
N VAL A 50 13.82 -19.58 -4.74
CA VAL A 50 14.80 -18.64 -5.27
C VAL A 50 15.84 -19.50 -5.98
N PRO A 51 16.01 -19.37 -7.30
CA PRO A 51 17.06 -20.10 -8.00
C PRO A 51 18.42 -19.72 -7.40
N PRO A 52 19.40 -20.64 -7.38
CA PRO A 52 20.72 -20.32 -6.90
C PRO A 52 21.29 -19.12 -7.66
N LEU A 53 22.03 -18.27 -6.95
CA LEU A 53 22.69 -17.14 -7.57
C LEU A 53 23.72 -17.64 -8.61
N PRO A 54 23.91 -16.91 -9.72
CA PRO A 54 24.95 -17.24 -10.69
C PRO A 54 26.33 -17.10 -10.05
N ASP A 55 27.25 -18.00 -10.41
CA ASP A 55 28.68 -17.90 -10.11
C ASP A 55 29.47 -17.85 -11.43
N PRO A 56 30.13 -16.73 -11.78
CA PRO A 56 30.31 -15.52 -11.00
C PRO A 56 29.08 -14.58 -10.98
N LEU A 57 28.95 -13.80 -9.91
CA LEU A 57 27.87 -12.79 -9.79
C LEU A 57 27.96 -11.71 -10.90
N PRO A 58 26.86 -11.32 -11.54
CA PRO A 58 26.86 -10.31 -12.61
C PRO A 58 27.08 -8.88 -12.06
N TYR A 59 27.26 -7.90 -12.95
CA TYR A 59 27.11 -6.50 -12.59
C TYR A 59 25.62 -6.15 -12.55
N VAL A 60 25.16 -5.50 -11.48
CA VAL A 60 23.76 -5.15 -11.26
C VAL A 60 23.62 -3.68 -10.88
N THR A 61 22.67 -3.01 -11.51
CA THR A 61 22.26 -1.65 -11.15
C THR A 61 20.91 -1.69 -10.42
N VAL A 62 20.88 -1.17 -9.20
CA VAL A 62 19.64 -0.96 -8.44
C VAL A 62 19.14 0.45 -8.70
N GLN A 63 17.99 0.56 -9.34
CA GLN A 63 17.33 1.83 -9.61
C GLN A 63 16.36 2.19 -8.48
N LEU A 64 16.51 3.40 -7.95
CA LEU A 64 15.70 3.97 -6.88
C LEU A 64 14.92 5.17 -7.43
N PRO A 65 13.75 4.96 -8.07
CA PRO A 65 12.86 6.03 -8.48
C PRO A 65 12.17 6.62 -7.24
N LEU A 66 12.38 7.92 -7.01
CA LEU A 66 11.88 8.69 -5.89
C LEU A 66 11.03 9.86 -6.42
N PHE A 67 9.92 10.15 -5.74
CA PHE A 67 9.08 11.32 -6.01
C PHE A 67 8.51 11.86 -4.71
N ASN A 68 9.03 12.98 -4.21
CA ASN A 68 8.57 13.64 -2.97
C ASN A 68 8.59 12.76 -1.70
N GLU A 69 9.49 11.77 -1.64
CA GLU A 69 9.61 10.81 -0.51
C GLU A 69 10.80 11.14 0.43
N ARG A 70 11.02 12.42 0.73
CA ARG A 70 12.19 12.93 1.48
C ARG A 70 12.50 12.16 2.77
N TYR A 71 11.48 11.75 3.53
CA TYR A 71 11.66 11.05 4.81
C TYR A 71 12.06 9.56 4.65
N VAL A 72 11.87 8.99 3.46
CA VAL A 72 12.16 7.58 3.16
C VAL A 72 13.45 7.43 2.37
N ALA A 73 13.80 8.40 1.52
CA ALA A 73 14.97 8.38 0.65
C ALA A 73 16.27 7.95 1.38
N ALA A 74 16.60 8.59 2.50
CA ALA A 74 17.82 8.28 3.26
C ALA A 74 17.80 6.88 3.91
N ARG A 75 16.62 6.32 4.20
CA ARG A 75 16.49 4.95 4.70
C ARG A 75 16.59 3.94 3.56
N LEU A 76 16.03 4.26 2.40
CA LEU A 76 16.09 3.44 1.19
C LEU A 76 17.54 3.29 0.72
N VAL A 77 18.27 4.40 0.57
CA VAL A 77 19.68 4.37 0.15
C VAL A 77 20.53 3.55 1.12
N ARG A 78 20.34 3.71 2.44
CA ARG A 78 21.05 2.89 3.44
C ARG A 78 20.71 1.42 3.36
N ALA A 79 19.46 1.06 3.07
CA ALA A 79 19.05 -0.33 2.92
C ALA A 79 19.68 -0.98 1.68
N VAL A 80 19.75 -0.25 0.57
CA VAL A 80 20.34 -0.74 -0.69
C VAL A 80 21.86 -0.85 -0.58
N ALA A 81 22.50 0.11 0.11
CA ALA A 81 23.93 0.04 0.39
C ALA A 81 24.32 -1.11 1.35
N ALA A 82 23.36 -1.69 2.07
CA ALA A 82 23.55 -2.82 2.97
C ALA A 82 23.24 -4.19 2.32
N LEU A 83 23.02 -4.23 1.00
CA LEU A 83 22.87 -5.49 0.26
C LEU A 83 24.16 -6.31 0.35
N ASP A 84 24.02 -7.61 0.58
CA ASP A 84 25.12 -8.58 0.54
C ASP A 84 25.50 -8.88 -0.93
N TYR A 85 26.17 -7.91 -1.57
CA TYR A 85 26.63 -7.99 -2.95
C TYR A 85 28.03 -7.36 -3.06
N PRO A 86 28.92 -7.89 -3.92
CA PRO A 86 30.24 -7.29 -4.14
C PRO A 86 30.13 -5.82 -4.58
N ALA A 87 30.82 -4.92 -3.86
CA ALA A 87 30.76 -3.47 -4.11
C ALA A 87 31.32 -3.09 -5.49
N ASP A 88 32.22 -3.89 -6.06
CA ASP A 88 32.72 -3.71 -7.42
C ASP A 88 31.69 -4.06 -8.51
N ARG A 89 30.57 -4.73 -8.14
CA ARG A 89 29.53 -5.20 -9.07
C ARG A 89 28.14 -4.65 -8.80
N LEU A 90 28.00 -3.76 -7.81
CA LEU A 90 26.74 -3.12 -7.45
C LEU A 90 26.80 -1.63 -7.79
N GLU A 91 25.90 -1.20 -8.67
CA GLU A 91 25.66 0.21 -8.96
C GLU A 91 24.31 0.63 -8.34
N ILE A 92 24.23 1.82 -7.74
CA ILE A 92 23.00 2.35 -7.17
C ILE A 92 22.67 3.65 -7.91
N GLN A 93 21.56 3.66 -8.65
CA GLN A 93 21.08 4.81 -9.41
C GLN A 93 19.85 5.41 -8.73
N VAL A 94 19.94 6.65 -8.25
CA VAL A 94 18.79 7.38 -7.69
C VAL A 94 18.19 8.24 -8.79
N LEU A 95 16.91 8.02 -9.09
CA LEU A 95 16.14 8.84 -10.03
C LEU A 95 15.15 9.65 -9.21
N ASP A 96 15.44 10.92 -8.97
CA ASP A 96 14.56 11.83 -8.24
C ASP A 96 13.91 12.80 -9.22
N ASP A 97 12.57 12.75 -9.29
CA ASP A 97 11.74 13.65 -10.11
C ASP A 97 10.93 14.61 -9.22
N SER A 98 11.44 14.89 -8.01
CA SER A 98 10.84 15.89 -7.12
C SER A 98 11.00 17.30 -7.67
N THR A 99 10.07 18.17 -7.27
CA THR A 99 10.11 19.62 -7.57
C THR A 99 10.47 20.46 -6.34
N ASP A 100 10.79 19.80 -5.23
CA ASP A 100 11.17 20.33 -3.91
C ASP A 100 12.63 20.00 -3.56
#